data_AF-A0A419GFE1-F1
#
_entry.id   AF-A0A419GFE1-F1
#
_cell.length_a   1.000
_cell.length_b   1.000
_cell.length_c   1.000
_cell.angle_alpha   90.00
_cell.angle_beta   90.00
_cell.angle_gamma   90.00
#
_symmetry.space_group_name_H-M   'P 1'
#
loop_
_entity.id
_entity.type
_entity.pdbx_description
1 polymer ?
#
loop_
_entity_poly.entity_id
_entity_poly.type
_entity_poly.pdbx_seq_one_letter_code
_entity_poly.pdbx_strand_id
1 'polypeptide(L)'
;MNAQTICQSCGMPMLKETDFGTDKDGRRNTEYCHYCFQAGQFTNPNLTLEEQISKLTHMAMGQNAISEKDASTQATKVLPNLKRWQGQNYQPKHKYQKVAAIILIIAIIIGVAITLFYKKLSGDNIDSNNNSDGWATVSMIPIWIAIFIPIITQKKNKLKNGQKESDPLQKKNLFLLVIAVLLLVIGVFLSAYFMETK
;
A
#
# COMPACT_ATOMS: atom_id res chain seq x y z
N MET A 1 31.98 31.08 5.21
CA MET A 1 31.10 30.14 4.49
C MET A 1 29.70 30.39 5.01
N ASN A 2 28.79 30.94 4.19
CA ASN A 2 27.41 31.17 4.60
C ASN A 2 26.74 29.79 4.70
N ALA A 3 26.58 29.28 5.92
CA ALA A 3 25.85 28.05 6.17
C ALA A 3 24.39 28.31 5.78
N GLN A 4 24.00 27.88 4.58
CA GLN A 4 22.64 28.04 4.09
C GLN A 4 21.73 27.12 4.91
N THR A 5 20.84 27.72 5.70
CA THR A 5 19.86 26.99 6.50
C THR A 5 18.78 26.42 5.59
N ILE A 6 18.55 25.11 5.68
CA ILE A 6 17.44 24.44 5.01
C ILE A 6 16.26 24.24 5.97
N CYS A 7 15.04 24.41 5.48
CA CYS A 7 13.84 24.16 6.25
C CYS A 7 13.74 22.67 6.65
N GLN A 8 13.63 22.41 7.95
CA GLN A 8 13.56 21.07 8.54
C GLN A 8 12.18 20.38 8.39
N SER A 9 11.31 20.91 7.53
CA SER A 9 10.03 20.30 7.13
C SER A 9 9.97 20.01 5.63
N CYS A 10 10.43 20.92 4.77
CA CYS A 10 10.30 20.78 3.32
C CYS A 10 11.64 20.75 2.55
N GLY A 11 12.78 20.97 3.21
CA GLY A 11 14.09 21.02 2.57
C GLY A 11 14.35 22.28 1.74
N MET A 12 13.44 23.26 1.76
CA MET A 12 13.61 24.53 1.05
C MET A 12 14.77 25.34 1.66
N PRO A 13 15.72 25.86 0.85
CA PRO A 13 16.73 26.80 1.33
C PRO A 13 16.07 28.08 1.84
N MET A 14 16.52 28.57 3.00
CA MET A 14 16.07 29.82 3.61
C MET A 14 17.23 30.82 3.55
N LEU A 15 17.16 31.74 2.58
CA LEU A 15 18.23 32.68 2.23
C LEU A 15 17.92 34.09 2.73
N LYS A 16 16.64 34.47 2.69
CA LYS A 16 16.14 35.81 3.04
C LYS A 16 15.37 35.75 4.34
N GLU A 17 15.29 36.90 5.01
CA GLU A 17 14.56 37.04 6.27
C GLU A 17 13.06 36.70 6.15
N THR A 18 12.50 36.90 4.97
CA THR A 18 11.11 36.54 4.64
C THR A 18 10.89 35.04 4.47
N ASP A 19 11.96 34.26 4.28
CA ASP A 19 11.85 32.81 4.04
C ASP A 19 11.54 32.05 5.34
N PHE A 20 11.90 32.63 6.49
CA PHE A 20 11.79 32.00 7.79
C PHE A 20 10.38 32.10 8.37
N GLY A 21 9.97 31.06 9.09
CA GLY A 21 8.71 31.02 9.82
C GLY A 21 8.72 31.89 11.07
N THR A 22 7.62 31.84 11.82
CA THR A 22 7.47 32.59 13.08
C THR A 22 7.10 31.69 14.24
N ASP A 23 7.71 31.95 15.39
CA ASP A 23 7.34 31.36 16.67
C ASP A 23 6.08 32.04 17.23
N LYS A 24 5.56 31.52 18.35
CA LYS A 24 4.34 32.04 18.98
C LYS A 24 4.44 33.53 19.35
N ASP A 25 5.63 33.99 19.72
CA ASP A 25 5.91 35.38 20.09
C ASP A 25 6.15 36.28 18.87
N GLY A 26 5.96 35.77 17.64
CA GLY A 26 6.22 36.51 16.39
C GLY A 26 7.70 36.62 16.00
N ARG A 27 8.61 36.10 16.85
CA ARG A 27 10.04 36.00 16.52
C ARG A 27 10.26 35.02 15.37
N ARG A 28 11.37 35.21 14.65
CA ARG A 28 11.78 34.34 13.55
C ARG A 28 12.11 32.94 14.05
N ASN A 29 11.57 31.94 13.37
CA ASN A 29 11.98 30.55 13.52
C ASN A 29 13.14 30.23 12.57
N THR A 30 14.25 29.71 13.10
CA THR A 30 15.47 29.41 12.31
C THR A 30 15.48 28.03 11.67
N GLU A 31 14.52 27.17 12.01
CA GLU A 31 14.46 25.78 11.57
C GLU A 31 13.47 25.56 10.43
N TYR A 32 12.39 26.33 10.38
CA TYR A 32 11.28 26.14 9.47
C TYR A 32 10.98 27.39 8.67
N CYS A 33 10.57 27.21 7.41
CA CYS A 33 10.18 28.31 6.55
C CYS A 33 8.75 28.80 6.83
N HIS A 34 8.44 30.02 6.36
CA HIS A 34 7.11 30.62 6.55
C HIS A 34 5.98 29.82 5.90
N TYR A 35 6.25 29.00 4.88
CA TYR A 35 5.22 28.12 4.30
C TYR A 35 4.88 26.93 5.20
N CYS A 36 5.83 26.47 6.01
CA CYS A 36 5.67 25.29 6.85
C CYS A 36 5.25 25.63 8.27
N PHE A 37 5.72 26.76 8.83
CA PHE A 37 5.54 27.08 10.24
C PHE A 37 5.28 28.57 10.46
N GLN A 38 4.18 28.89 11.14
CA GLN A 38 3.76 30.25 11.45
C GLN A 38 3.13 30.32 12.83
N ALA A 39 3.37 31.41 13.56
CA ALA A 39 2.82 31.67 14.89
C ALA A 39 2.99 30.49 15.88
N GLY A 40 4.13 29.79 15.79
CA GLY A 40 4.44 28.66 16.67
C GLY A 40 3.80 27.33 16.27
N GLN A 41 3.18 27.22 15.09
CA GLN A 41 2.49 26.02 14.65
C GLN A 41 2.77 25.68 13.19
N PHE A 42 2.70 24.39 12.85
CA PHE A 42 2.74 23.96 11.45
C PHE A 42 1.47 24.40 10.72
N THR A 43 1.63 24.98 9.54
CA THR A 43 0.50 25.43 8.69
C THR A 43 -0.40 24.28 8.23
N ASN A 44 0.15 23.07 8.17
CA ASN A 44 -0.61 21.85 7.95
C ASN A 44 -0.12 20.75 8.93
N PRO A 45 -0.70 20.66 10.13
CA PRO A 45 -0.24 19.76 11.19
C PRO A 45 -0.50 18.29 10.87
N ASN A 46 -1.55 17.99 10.10
CA ASN A 46 -1.94 16.62 9.74
C ASN A 46 -1.27 16.11 8.47
N LEU A 47 -0.45 16.94 7.80
CA LEU A 47 0.25 16.54 6.59
C LEU A 47 1.18 15.36 6.89
N THR A 48 1.03 14.31 6.11
CA THR A 48 1.88 13.13 6.17
C THR A 48 3.16 13.33 5.35
N LEU A 49 4.20 12.56 5.67
CA LEU A 49 5.43 12.54 4.88
C LEU A 49 5.18 12.16 3.41
N GLU A 50 4.23 11.25 3.17
CA GLU A 50 3.82 10.81 1.84
C GLU A 50 3.21 11.96 1.02
N GLU A 51 2.30 12.72 1.62
CA GLU A 51 1.70 13.90 0.99
C GLU A 51 2.73 15.01 0.77
N GLN A 52 3.67 15.19 1.71
CA GLN A 52 4.76 16.16 1.56
C GLN A 52 5.69 15.79 0.40
N ILE A 53 6.04 14.50 0.23
CA ILE A 53 6.82 14.00 -0.91
C ILE A 53 6.08 14.29 -2.22
N SER A 54 4.79 13.95 -2.30
CA SER A 54 3.96 14.22 -3.48
C SER A 54 3.92 15.71 -3.81
N LYS A 55 3.62 16.57 -2.82
CA LYS A 55 3.56 18.02 -2.99
C LYS A 55 4.87 18.60 -3.53
N LEU A 56 6.02 18.19 -2.98
CA LEU A 56 7.31 18.71 -3.42
C LEU A 56 7.75 18.14 -4.78
N THR A 57 7.34 16.91 -5.09
CA THR A 57 7.55 16.33 -6.43
C THR A 57 6.88 17.20 -7.49
N HIS A 58 5.59 17.52 -7.31
CA HIS A 58 4.84 18.38 -8.24
C HIS A 58 5.42 19.79 -8.34
N MET A 59 5.85 20.37 -7.22
CA MET A 59 6.46 21.70 -7.21
C MET A 59 7.79 21.73 -7.97
N ALA A 60 8.64 20.71 -7.80
CA ALA A 60 9.94 20.64 -8.45
C ALA A 60 9.84 20.42 -9.97
N MET A 61 8.81 19.70 -10.44
CA MET A 61 8.51 19.55 -11.87
C MET A 61 8.22 20.89 -12.54
N GLY A 62 7.49 21.79 -11.86
CA GLY A 62 7.15 23.11 -12.38
C GLY A 62 8.31 24.11 -12.40
N GLN A 63 9.31 23.94 -11.53
CA GLN A 63 10.41 24.90 -11.35
C GLN A 63 11.70 24.50 -12.08
N ASN A 64 12.04 23.20 -12.10
CA ASN A 64 13.37 22.74 -12.50
C ASN A 64 13.38 21.84 -13.74
N ALA A 65 12.25 21.64 -14.43
CA ALA A 65 12.12 20.75 -15.58
C ALA A 65 12.68 19.32 -15.34
N ILE A 66 12.65 18.85 -14.09
CA ILE A 66 13.08 17.50 -13.74
C ILE A 66 11.91 16.52 -13.88
N SER A 67 12.22 15.26 -14.19
CA SER A 67 11.20 14.22 -14.27
C SER A 67 10.53 14.00 -12.92
N GLU A 68 9.24 13.64 -12.92
CA GLU A 68 8.50 13.29 -11.70
C GLU A 68 9.23 12.20 -10.88
N LYS A 69 9.82 11.23 -11.58
CA LYS A 69 10.55 10.13 -10.96
C LYS A 69 11.78 10.62 -10.20
N ASP A 70 12.56 11.52 -10.79
CA ASP A 70 13.76 12.04 -10.17
C ASP A 70 13.42 12.96 -9.00
N ALA A 71 12.42 13.82 -9.17
CA ALA A 71 11.88 14.68 -8.12
C ALA A 71 11.40 13.86 -6.91
N SER A 72 10.61 12.80 -7.16
CA SER A 72 10.10 11.90 -6.13
C SER A 72 11.21 11.12 -5.43
N THR A 73 12.21 10.66 -6.19
CA THR A 73 13.37 9.95 -5.66
C THR A 73 14.16 10.84 -4.71
N GLN A 74 14.41 12.09 -5.11
CA GLN A 74 15.13 13.05 -4.30
C GLN A 74 14.35 13.43 -3.03
N ALA A 75 13.05 13.72 -3.15
CA ALA A 75 12.19 14.02 -2.02
C ALA A 75 12.13 12.85 -1.02
N THR A 76 12.01 11.62 -1.52
CA THR A 76 12.01 10.39 -0.70
C THR A 76 13.34 10.17 0.03
N LYS A 77 14.46 10.60 -0.55
CA LYS A 77 15.79 10.50 0.09
C LYS A 77 16.00 11.56 1.16
N VAL A 78 15.53 12.79 0.94
CA VAL A 78 15.83 13.94 1.79
C VAL A 78 14.84 14.06 2.95
N LEU A 79 13.54 14.03 2.68
CA LEU A 79 12.52 14.40 3.66
C LEU A 79 12.50 13.53 4.93
N PRO A 80 12.66 12.20 4.89
CA PRO A 80 12.67 11.37 6.11
C PRO A 80 13.78 11.74 7.09
N ASN A 81 14.84 12.41 6.62
CA ASN A 81 15.98 12.82 7.44
C ASN A 81 15.81 14.22 8.06
N LEU A 82 14.73 14.94 7.77
CA LEU A 82 14.45 16.27 8.35
C LEU A 82 13.72 16.16 9.68
N LYS A 83 13.97 17.08 10.62
CA LYS A 83 13.46 17.01 12.01
C LYS A 83 11.96 16.71 12.12
N ARG A 84 11.13 17.28 11.24
CA ARG A 84 9.68 17.04 11.25
C ARG A 84 9.31 15.57 11.03
N TRP A 85 10.12 14.84 10.27
CA TRP A 85 9.80 13.50 9.76
C TRP A 85 10.70 12.40 10.29
N GLN A 86 11.76 12.75 11.02
CA GLN A 86 12.65 11.79 11.65
C GLN A 86 11.87 10.85 12.58
N GLY A 87 12.22 9.55 12.53
CA GLY A 87 11.55 8.51 13.32
C GLY A 87 10.26 7.95 12.70
N GLN A 88 9.84 8.41 11.52
CA GLN A 88 8.77 7.77 10.77
C GLN A 88 9.32 6.56 10.00
N ASN A 89 8.73 5.38 10.19
CA ASN A 89 9.00 4.19 9.37
C ASN A 89 8.34 4.33 8.00
N TYR A 90 8.90 5.23 7.17
CA TYR A 90 8.41 5.52 5.84
C TYR A 90 8.75 4.37 4.87
N GLN A 91 7.72 3.81 4.23
CA GLN A 91 7.85 2.79 3.20
C GLN A 91 7.17 3.29 1.91
N PRO A 92 7.92 3.51 0.81
CA PRO A 92 7.34 4.06 -0.42
C PRO A 92 6.34 3.08 -1.06
N LYS A 93 5.07 3.52 -1.19
CA LYS A 93 3.95 2.69 -1.73
C LYS A 93 4.06 2.34 -3.22
N HIS A 94 4.94 3.01 -3.97
CA HIS A 94 5.00 2.95 -5.44
C HIS A 94 5.34 1.55 -6.01
N LYS A 95 6.00 0.68 -5.25
CA LYS A 95 6.40 -0.65 -5.75
C LYS A 95 5.28 -1.70 -5.67
N TYR A 96 4.34 -1.54 -4.74
CA TYR A 96 3.35 -2.58 -4.44
C TYR A 96 2.04 -2.46 -5.23
N GLN A 97 1.71 -1.30 -5.80
CA GLN A 97 0.44 -1.11 -6.48
C GLN A 97 0.36 -1.85 -7.84
N LYS A 98 1.45 -1.83 -8.62
CA LYS A 98 1.52 -2.59 -9.89
C LYS A 98 1.63 -4.10 -9.64
N VAL A 99 2.38 -4.50 -8.62
CA VAL A 99 2.53 -5.92 -8.23
C VAL A 99 1.21 -6.49 -7.69
N ALA A 100 0.46 -5.74 -6.88
CA ALA A 100 -0.85 -6.16 -6.38
C ALA A 100 -1.87 -6.36 -7.51
N ALA A 101 -1.87 -5.48 -8.52
CA ALA A 101 -2.72 -5.65 -9.71
C ALA A 101 -2.38 -6.92 -10.50
N ILE A 102 -1.08 -7.20 -10.71
CA ILE A 102 -0.61 -8.41 -11.40
C ILE A 102 -1.01 -9.67 -10.60
N ILE A 103 -0.82 -9.68 -9.28
CA ILE A 103 -1.22 -10.79 -8.42
C ILE A 103 -2.73 -11.04 -8.50
N LEU A 104 -3.54 -9.97 -8.51
CA LEU A 104 -5.00 -10.06 -8.63
C LEU A 104 -5.42 -10.64 -9.98
N ILE A 105 -4.78 -10.22 -11.08
CA ILE A 105 -5.01 -10.78 -12.43
C ILE A 105 -4.67 -12.27 -12.48
N ILE A 106 -3.51 -12.66 -11.94
CA ILE A 106 -3.09 -14.07 -11.89
C ILE A 106 -4.08 -14.91 -11.08
N ALA A 107 -4.55 -14.40 -9.94
CA ALA A 107 -5.55 -15.10 -9.12
C ALA A 107 -6.89 -15.31 -9.86
N ILE A 108 -7.33 -14.34 -10.66
CA ILE A 108 -8.54 -14.47 -11.50
C ILE A 108 -8.32 -15.55 -12.57
N ILE A 109 -7.18 -15.53 -13.26
CA ILE A 109 -6.86 -16.51 -14.31
C ILE A 109 -6.84 -17.94 -13.74
N ILE A 110 -6.19 -18.11 -12.59
CA ILE A 110 -6.13 -19.40 -11.88
C ILE A 110 -7.55 -19.85 -11.47
N GLY A 111 -8.36 -18.95 -10.91
CA GLY A 111 -9.75 -19.26 -10.53
C GLY A 111 -10.62 -19.70 -11.70
N VAL A 112 -10.48 -19.06 -12.86
CA VAL A 112 -11.19 -19.44 -14.09
C VAL A 112 -10.71 -20.81 -14.58
N ALA A 113 -9.40 -21.05 -14.63
CA ALA A 113 -8.83 -22.32 -15.05
C ALA A 113 -9.29 -23.49 -14.17
N ILE A 114 -9.32 -23.28 -12.84
CA ILE A 114 -9.83 -24.25 -11.87
C ILE A 114 -11.32 -24.54 -12.10
N THR A 115 -12.14 -23.50 -12.32
CA THR A 115 -13.58 -23.65 -12.58
C THR A 115 -13.84 -24.46 -13.86
N LEU A 116 -13.10 -24.17 -14.93
CA LEU A 116 -13.19 -24.91 -16.19
C LEU A 116 -12.71 -26.36 -16.04
N PHE A 117 -11.66 -26.59 -15.24
CA PHE A 117 -11.15 -27.92 -14.95
C PHE A 117 -12.16 -28.76 -14.18
N TYR A 118 -12.78 -28.21 -13.13
CA TYR A 118 -13.86 -28.91 -12.41
C TYR A 118 -15.06 -29.19 -13.32
N LYS A 119 -15.49 -28.23 -14.16
CA LYS A 119 -16.56 -28.46 -15.13
C LYS A 119 -16.22 -29.60 -16.10
N LYS A 120 -14.96 -29.71 -16.53
CA LYS A 120 -14.50 -30.78 -17.41
C LYS A 120 -14.49 -32.16 -16.73
N LEU A 121 -14.14 -32.19 -15.44
CA LEU A 121 -14.15 -33.43 -14.63
C LEU A 121 -15.55 -33.90 -14.26
N SER A 122 -16.50 -32.98 -14.07
CA SER A 122 -17.86 -33.35 -13.64
C SER A 122 -18.70 -34.05 -14.70
N GLY A 123 -18.28 -34.08 -15.97
CA GLY A 123 -19.10 -34.60 -17.06
C GLY A 123 -20.38 -33.77 -17.27
N ASP A 124 -20.82 -33.59 -18.51
CA ASP A 124 -22.08 -32.90 -18.80
C ASP A 124 -23.26 -33.78 -18.34
N ASN A 125 -23.66 -33.66 -17.08
CA ASN A 125 -25.00 -34.04 -16.65
C ASN A 125 -25.57 -32.95 -15.73
N ILE A 126 -25.88 -31.81 -16.35
CA ILE A 126 -26.76 -30.79 -15.78
C ILE A 126 -28.00 -30.81 -16.66
N ASP A 127 -28.99 -31.58 -16.25
CA ASP A 127 -30.32 -31.60 -16.86
C ASP A 127 -30.98 -30.23 -16.67
N SER A 128 -31.18 -29.52 -17.78
CA SER A 128 -31.96 -28.29 -17.84
C SER A 128 -33.45 -28.61 -17.88
N ASN A 129 -34.01 -29.16 -16.80
CA ASN A 129 -35.46 -29.09 -16.59
C ASN A 129 -35.82 -29.39 -15.14
N ASN A 130 -35.90 -28.34 -14.32
CA ASN A 130 -37.00 -28.17 -13.37
C ASN A 130 -37.05 -26.73 -12.91
N ASN A 131 -38.11 -26.07 -13.35
CA ASN A 131 -38.48 -24.74 -12.90
C ASN A 131 -39.26 -24.92 -11.58
N SER A 132 -38.53 -24.98 -10.48
CA SER A 132 -39.05 -24.70 -9.14
C SER A 132 -37.91 -24.16 -8.28
N ASP A 133 -38.02 -22.86 -7.99
CA ASP A 133 -37.51 -22.20 -6.79
C ASP A 133 -36.00 -21.89 -6.76
N GLY A 134 -35.65 -20.84 -7.48
CA GLY A 134 -34.34 -20.20 -7.43
C GLY A 134 -34.02 -19.62 -6.05
N TRP A 135 -33.18 -20.34 -5.29
CA TRP A 135 -32.17 -19.80 -4.35
C TRP A 135 -31.33 -20.91 -3.69
N ALA A 136 -31.67 -22.20 -3.83
CA ALA A 136 -31.00 -23.29 -3.13
C ALA A 136 -29.67 -23.78 -3.74
N THR A 137 -29.43 -23.61 -5.05
CA THR A 137 -28.19 -24.11 -5.71
C THR A 137 -27.00 -23.15 -5.63
N VAL A 138 -27.16 -21.99 -4.97
CA VAL A 138 -26.06 -21.07 -4.62
C VAL A 138 -25.66 -21.21 -3.14
N SER A 139 -26.19 -22.22 -2.43
CA SER A 139 -25.90 -22.50 -1.01
C SER A 139 -24.57 -23.24 -0.77
N MET A 140 -23.53 -22.88 -1.49
CA MET A 140 -22.18 -22.91 -0.94
C MET A 140 -21.54 -21.56 -1.22
N ILE A 141 -22.14 -20.50 -0.66
CA ILE A 141 -21.31 -19.39 -0.19
C ILE A 141 -20.30 -20.07 0.73
N PRO A 142 -19.02 -20.15 0.36
CA PRO A 142 -18.02 -20.79 1.19
C PRO A 142 -18.11 -20.09 2.54
N ILE A 143 -18.29 -20.83 3.65
CA ILE A 143 -18.42 -20.29 5.03
C ILE A 143 -17.31 -19.25 5.34
N TRP A 144 -16.21 -19.32 4.58
CA TRP A 144 -15.07 -18.45 4.56
C TRP A 144 -15.47 -17.01 4.17
N ILE A 145 -16.41 -16.79 3.25
CA ILE A 145 -16.94 -15.45 2.90
C ILE A 145 -17.63 -14.81 4.11
N ALA A 146 -18.39 -15.56 4.92
CA ALA A 146 -19.01 -15.04 6.15
C ALA A 146 -17.98 -14.75 7.27
N ILE A 147 -16.86 -15.46 7.30
CA ILE A 147 -15.71 -15.18 8.19
C ILE A 147 -14.91 -13.96 7.70
N PHE A 148 -14.84 -13.71 6.39
CA PHE A 148 -14.05 -12.63 5.80
C PHE A 148 -14.78 -11.28 5.68
N ILE A 149 -16.12 -11.25 5.61
CA ILE A 149 -16.90 -9.99 5.58
C ILE A 149 -16.65 -9.11 6.82
N PRO A 150 -16.57 -9.64 8.06
CA PRO A 150 -16.17 -8.87 9.25
C PRO A 150 -14.71 -8.36 9.20
N ILE A 151 -13.81 -9.12 8.56
CA ILE A 151 -12.38 -8.77 8.46
C ILE A 151 -12.17 -7.59 7.49
N ILE A 152 -12.93 -7.54 6.39
CA ILE A 152 -12.82 -6.46 5.38
C ILE A 152 -13.48 -5.17 5.90
N THR A 153 -14.59 -5.28 6.64
CA THR A 153 -15.27 -4.12 7.23
C THR A 153 -14.50 -3.51 8.41
N GLN A 154 -13.80 -4.31 9.23
CA GLN A 154 -12.89 -3.76 10.25
C GLN A 154 -11.72 -2.97 9.67
N LYS A 155 -11.21 -3.34 8.48
CA LYS A 155 -10.06 -2.68 7.86
C LYS A 155 -10.35 -1.24 7.43
N LYS A 156 -11.61 -0.91 7.15
CA LYS A 156 -12.01 0.45 6.76
C LYS A 156 -12.00 1.44 7.94
N ASN A 157 -12.31 0.99 9.16
CA ASN A 157 -12.22 1.82 10.37
C ASN A 157 -10.79 1.93 10.92
N LYS A 158 -9.92 0.96 10.62
CA LYS A 158 -8.51 0.97 11.05
C LYS A 158 -7.60 1.90 10.23
N LEU A 159 -8.09 2.41 9.09
CA LEU A 159 -7.40 3.47 8.34
C LEU A 159 -7.61 4.88 8.94
N LYS A 160 -8.58 5.04 9.86
CA LYS A 160 -8.84 6.34 10.51
C LYS A 160 -8.07 6.55 11.80
N ASN A 161 -7.64 5.50 12.50
CA ASN A 161 -6.85 5.62 13.73
C ASN A 161 -5.57 4.78 13.62
N GLY A 162 -4.42 5.47 13.66
CA GLY A 162 -3.08 4.99 13.34
C GLY A 162 -2.78 3.53 13.71
N GLN A 163 -2.40 2.74 12.71
CA GLN A 163 -2.12 1.32 12.89
C GLN A 163 -0.62 1.04 12.89
N LYS A 164 -0.17 0.48 14.03
CA LYS A 164 1.09 -0.22 14.27
C LYS A 164 1.53 -1.08 13.06
N GLU A 165 2.80 -0.92 12.74
CA GLU A 165 3.58 -1.67 11.76
C GLU A 165 3.54 -3.19 12.02
N SER A 166 3.26 -3.96 10.96
CA SER A 166 3.29 -5.42 11.00
C SER A 166 4.74 -5.92 10.99
N ASP A 167 5.12 -6.68 12.02
CA ASP A 167 6.44 -7.28 12.22
C ASP A 167 6.98 -7.99 10.95
N PRO A 168 8.23 -7.70 10.49
CA PRO A 168 8.87 -8.40 9.36
C PRO A 168 8.95 -9.92 9.54
N LEU A 169 8.92 -10.43 10.77
CA LEU A 169 8.91 -11.87 11.05
C LEU A 169 7.58 -12.53 10.65
N GLN A 170 6.44 -11.83 10.82
CA GLN A 170 5.13 -12.33 10.40
C GLN A 170 5.02 -12.51 8.88
N LYS A 171 5.65 -11.63 8.09
CA LYS A 171 5.63 -11.72 6.63
C LYS A 171 6.43 -12.92 6.10
N LYS A 172 7.56 -13.24 6.74
CA LYS A 172 8.36 -14.44 6.39
C LYS A 172 7.59 -15.72 6.71
N ASN A 173 6.90 -15.77 7.85
CA ASN A 173 6.09 -16.93 8.23
C ASN A 173 4.89 -17.12 7.30
N LEU A 174 4.26 -16.03 6.84
CA LEU A 174 3.18 -16.11 5.85
C LEU A 174 3.67 -16.62 4.48
N PHE A 175 4.84 -16.17 4.02
CA PHE A 175 5.42 -16.63 2.76
C PHE A 175 5.78 -18.11 2.79
N LEU A 176 6.37 -18.59 3.89
CA LEU A 176 6.68 -20.00 4.10
C LEU A 176 5.41 -20.87 4.13
N LEU A 177 4.34 -20.39 4.76
CA LEU A 177 3.06 -21.10 4.80
C LEU A 177 2.44 -21.22 3.40
N VAL A 178 2.51 -20.17 2.59
CA VAL A 178 2.02 -20.20 1.19
C VAL A 178 2.81 -21.21 0.34
N ILE A 179 4.15 -21.25 0.48
CA ILE A 179 4.98 -22.23 -0.23
C ILE A 179 4.62 -23.66 0.21
N ALA A 180 4.45 -23.89 1.52
CA ALA A 180 4.08 -25.21 2.03
C ALA A 180 2.73 -25.69 1.47
N VAL A 181 1.73 -24.80 1.40
CA VAL A 181 0.42 -25.12 0.80
C VAL A 181 0.54 -25.42 -0.69
N LEU A 182 1.33 -24.65 -1.45
CA LEU A 182 1.55 -24.92 -2.88
C LEU A 182 2.21 -26.28 -3.11
N LEU A 183 3.21 -26.64 -2.30
CA LEU A 183 3.86 -27.95 -2.40
C LEU A 183 2.92 -29.11 -2.06
N LEU A 184 2.03 -28.94 -1.07
CA LEU A 184 1.01 -29.94 -0.75
C LEU A 184 0.02 -30.14 -1.90
N VAL A 185 -0.43 -29.04 -2.51
CA VAL A 185 -1.33 -29.11 -3.68
C VAL A 185 -0.65 -29.81 -4.86
N ILE A 186 0.63 -29.49 -5.13
CA ILE A 186 1.41 -30.17 -6.17
C ILE A 186 1.58 -31.65 -5.85
N GLY A 187 1.87 -32.02 -4.60
CA GLY A 187 2.00 -33.40 -4.17
C GLY A 187 0.73 -34.23 -4.37
N VAL A 188 -0.44 -33.66 -4.01
CA VAL A 188 -1.74 -34.29 -4.27
C VAL A 188 -1.97 -34.47 -5.78
N PHE A 189 -1.66 -33.44 -6.57
CA PHE A 189 -1.80 -33.50 -8.03
C PHE A 189 -0.92 -34.56 -8.68
N LEU A 190 0.34 -34.67 -8.24
CA LEU A 190 1.27 -35.71 -8.70
C LEU A 190 0.80 -37.10 -8.28
N SER A 191 0.29 -37.27 -7.06
CA SER A 191 -0.22 -38.56 -6.58
C SER A 191 -1.45 -39.04 -7.37
N ALA A 192 -2.34 -38.12 -7.75
CA ALA A 192 -3.49 -38.42 -8.60
C ALA A 192 -3.05 -38.78 -10.02
N TYR A 193 -2.11 -38.03 -10.60
CA TYR A 193 -1.55 -38.31 -11.92
C TYR A 193 -0.91 -39.69 -12.01
N PHE A 194 -0.13 -40.09 -10.99
CA PHE A 194 0.49 -41.42 -10.94
C PHE A 194 -0.51 -42.56 -10.75
N MET A 195 -1.63 -42.32 -10.06
CA MET A 195 -2.70 -43.33 -9.91
C MET A 195 -3.45 -43.61 -11.22
N GLU A 196 -3.52 -42.65 -12.15
CA GLU A 196 -4.24 -42.79 -13.42
C GLU A 196 -3.41 -43.45 -14.53
N THR A 197 -2.08 -43.52 -14.35
CA THR A 197 -1.14 -44.11 -15.31
C THR A 197 -0.84 -45.60 -15.10
N LYS A 198 -1.62 -46.30 -14.27
CA LYS A 198 -1.40 -47.72 -13.93
C LYS A 198 -2.66 -48.55 -14.17
#